data_AF-A0A450WQX0-F1
#
_entry.id   AF-A0A450WQX0-F1
#
_cell.length_a   1.000
_cell.length_b   1.000
_cell.length_c   1.000
_cell.angle_alpha   90.00
_cell.angle_beta   90.00
_cell.angle_gamma   90.00
#
_symmetry.space_group_name_H-M   'P 1'
#
loop_
_entity.id
_entity.type
_entity.pdbx_description
1 polymer ?
#
loop_
_entity_poly.entity_id
_entity_poly.type
_entity_poly.pdbx_seq_one_letter_code
_entity_poly.pdbx_strand_id
1 'polypeptide(L)'
;MSDQRPSDDISGCTPDPQELRRIPIETARQQARALDSAIARIDSSFSDLMRSLYQHERSLTGAHERAFETLRAESEEIRALLEPARDKLSRLFRLLGMKYTDYSGMNCMDRARAMAAQRRYQNELACPPWPKKKVKKKRTPKTAPAKTDQEAGSE
;
A
#
# COMPACT_ATOMS: atom_id res chain seq x y z
N MET A 1 -32.05 2.17 22.36
CA MET A 1 -31.97 1.02 21.44
C MET A 1 -33.38 0.48 21.29
N SER A 2 -34.09 0.93 20.26
CA SER A 2 -35.41 0.41 19.89
C SER A 2 -35.44 0.35 18.37
N ASP A 3 -35.19 -0.85 17.86
CA ASP A 3 -35.37 -1.21 16.45
C ASP A 3 -36.87 -1.14 16.11
N GLN A 4 -37.26 -0.16 15.30
CA GLN A 4 -38.52 -0.24 14.58
C GLN A 4 -38.27 -0.95 13.26
N ARG A 5 -38.62 -2.24 13.19
CA ARG A 5 -38.81 -2.93 11.92
C ARG A 5 -40.05 -2.34 11.23
N PRO A 6 -40.03 -2.04 9.93
CA PRO A 6 -41.24 -1.74 9.20
C PRO A 6 -42.03 -3.04 8.98
N SER A 7 -43.34 -2.99 9.23
CA SER A 7 -44.27 -4.08 8.94
C SER A 7 -44.25 -4.43 7.45
N ASP A 8 -43.98 -5.70 7.16
CA ASP A 8 -44.24 -6.33 5.87
C ASP A 8 -45.76 -6.49 5.65
N ASP A 9 -46.45 -5.39 5.39
CA ASP A 9 -47.75 -5.42 4.72
C ASP A 9 -47.55 -5.03 3.26
N ILE A 10 -46.93 -5.97 2.52
CA ILE A 10 -47.01 -6.00 1.05
C ILE A 10 -48.45 -6.42 0.71
N SER A 11 -49.40 -5.52 0.96
CA SER A 11 -50.70 -5.58 0.33
C SER A 11 -50.46 -5.38 -1.16
N GLY A 12 -50.68 -6.44 -1.93
CA GLY A 12 -50.63 -6.43 -3.38
C GLY A 12 -51.64 -5.44 -3.94
N CYS A 13 -51.26 -4.16 -3.97
CA CYS A 13 -51.89 -3.18 -4.83
C CYS A 13 -51.29 -3.40 -6.20
N THR A 14 -51.80 -4.40 -6.91
CA THR A 14 -51.76 -4.37 -8.38
C THR A 14 -52.43 -3.05 -8.75
N PRO A 15 -51.71 -2.07 -9.32
CA PRO A 15 -52.34 -0.80 -9.67
C PRO A 15 -53.44 -1.13 -10.66
N ASP A 16 -54.67 -0.71 -10.36
CA ASP A 16 -55.78 -0.82 -11.30
C ASP A 16 -55.34 -0.19 -12.63
N PRO A 17 -55.36 -0.90 -13.76
CA PRO A 17 -55.02 -0.33 -15.06
C PRO A 17 -55.88 0.88 -15.42
N GLN A 18 -57.04 1.05 -14.77
CA GLN A 18 -57.93 2.20 -14.97
C GLN A 18 -57.56 3.45 -14.18
N GLU A 19 -56.63 3.39 -13.21
CA GLU A 19 -56.10 4.57 -12.50
C GLU A 19 -54.85 5.17 -13.16
N LEU A 20 -54.67 4.94 -14.46
CA LEU A 20 -53.92 5.87 -15.31
C LEU A 20 -54.67 7.20 -15.32
N ARG A 21 -54.45 8.02 -14.28
CA ARG A 21 -54.94 9.40 -14.22
C ARG A 21 -54.62 10.03 -15.57
N ARG A 22 -55.65 10.33 -16.36
CA ARG A 22 -55.50 11.03 -17.64
C ARG A 22 -54.97 12.42 -17.33
N ILE A 23 -53.65 12.56 -17.36
CA ILE A 23 -52.99 13.85 -17.27
C ILE A 23 -53.41 14.64 -18.52
N PRO A 24 -53.94 15.86 -18.38
CA PRO A 24 -54.23 16.71 -19.53
C PRO A 24 -52.96 16.87 -20.37
N ILE A 25 -53.10 16.81 -21.70
CA ILE A 25 -51.97 16.86 -22.65
C ILE A 25 -51.08 18.08 -22.40
N GLU A 26 -51.68 19.21 -22.00
CA GLU A 26 -50.94 20.45 -21.73
C GLU A 26 -50.09 20.36 -20.45
N THR A 27 -50.57 19.68 -19.42
CA THR A 27 -49.81 19.40 -18.20
C THR A 27 -48.65 18.45 -18.48
N ALA A 28 -48.85 17.44 -19.32
CA ALA A 28 -47.79 16.52 -19.74
C ALA A 28 -46.69 17.27 -20.53
N ARG A 29 -47.06 18.21 -21.40
CA ARG A 29 -46.11 19.07 -22.13
C ARG A 29 -45.31 19.98 -21.20
N GLN A 30 -45.93 20.57 -20.19
CA GLN A 30 -45.22 21.39 -19.20
C GLN A 30 -44.23 20.55 -18.39
N GLN A 31 -44.62 19.35 -17.96
CA GLN A 31 -43.72 18.42 -17.26
C GLN A 31 -42.54 17.99 -18.14
N ALA A 32 -42.78 17.69 -19.43
CA ALA A 32 -41.71 17.36 -20.37
C ALA A 32 -40.69 18.50 -20.51
N ARG A 33 -41.15 19.75 -20.71
CA ARG A 33 -40.25 20.92 -20.78
C ARG A 33 -39.49 21.15 -19.48
N ALA A 34 -40.14 20.95 -18.34
CA ALA A 34 -39.50 21.09 -17.04
C ALA A 34 -38.40 20.03 -16.86
N LEU A 35 -38.67 18.79 -17.26
CA LEU A 35 -37.71 17.68 -17.28
C LEU A 35 -36.53 18.00 -18.20
N ASP A 36 -36.77 18.44 -19.44
CA ASP A 36 -35.73 18.83 -20.39
C ASP A 36 -34.83 19.94 -19.81
N SER A 37 -35.42 20.93 -19.13
CA SER A 37 -34.65 22.00 -18.46
C SER A 37 -33.82 21.48 -17.28
N ALA A 38 -34.31 20.45 -16.58
CA ALA A 38 -33.61 19.86 -15.45
C ALA A 38 -32.42 19.03 -15.95
N ILE A 39 -32.62 18.24 -17.01
CA ILE A 39 -31.57 17.48 -17.69
C ILE A 39 -30.47 18.43 -18.19
N ALA A 40 -30.84 19.50 -18.91
CA ALA A 40 -29.86 20.48 -19.40
C ALA A 40 -29.05 21.14 -18.27
N ARG A 41 -29.69 21.43 -17.12
CA ARG A 41 -28.98 21.95 -15.94
C ARG A 41 -28.03 20.92 -15.33
N ILE A 42 -28.46 19.67 -15.22
CA ILE A 42 -27.60 18.57 -14.74
C ILE A 42 -26.39 18.42 -15.66
N ASP A 43 -26.59 18.34 -16.98
CA ASP A 43 -25.52 18.20 -17.96
C ASP A 43 -24.52 19.36 -17.91
N SER A 44 -25.01 20.60 -17.74
CA SER A 44 -24.15 21.77 -17.58
C SER A 44 -23.31 21.69 -16.30
N SER A 45 -23.94 21.33 -15.17
CA SER A 45 -23.25 21.19 -13.88
C SER A 45 -22.22 20.06 -13.89
N PHE A 46 -22.52 18.95 -14.57
CA PHE A 46 -21.60 17.85 -14.77
C PHE A 46 -20.40 18.29 -15.64
N SER A 47 -20.65 19.01 -16.73
CA SER A 47 -19.59 19.54 -17.59
C SER A 47 -18.64 20.49 -16.86
N ASP A 48 -19.20 21.37 -16.01
CA ASP A 48 -18.41 22.29 -15.19
C ASP A 48 -17.59 21.56 -14.12
N LEU A 49 -18.18 20.55 -13.48
CA LEU A 49 -17.49 19.70 -12.51
C LEU A 49 -16.33 18.94 -13.17
N MET A 50 -16.56 18.33 -14.34
CA MET A 50 -15.52 17.66 -15.10
C MET A 50 -14.39 18.63 -15.50
N ARG A 51 -14.73 19.83 -15.98
CA ARG A 51 -13.74 20.86 -16.33
C ARG A 51 -12.90 21.25 -15.10
N SER A 52 -13.54 21.46 -13.96
CA SER A 52 -12.86 21.79 -12.70
C SER A 52 -11.91 20.68 -12.25
N LEU A 53 -12.35 19.43 -12.30
CA LEU A 53 -11.52 18.27 -11.97
C LEU A 53 -10.27 18.18 -12.85
N TYR A 54 -10.42 18.34 -14.17
CA TYR A 54 -9.27 18.32 -15.08
C TYR A 54 -8.30 19.47 -14.84
N GLN A 55 -8.81 20.67 -14.56
CA GLN A 55 -7.96 21.82 -14.24
C GLN A 55 -7.20 21.60 -12.93
N HIS A 56 -7.84 21.04 -11.92
CA HIS A 56 -7.22 20.69 -10.64
C HIS A 56 -6.16 19.60 -10.80
N GLU A 57 -6.43 18.53 -11.56
CA GLU A 57 -5.44 17.49 -11.84
C GLU A 57 -4.21 18.08 -12.54
N ARG A 58 -4.43 18.95 -13.55
CA ARG A 58 -3.33 19.59 -14.26
C ARG A 58 -2.52 20.53 -13.38
N SER A 59 -3.17 21.27 -12.48
CA SER A 59 -2.46 22.14 -11.54
C SER A 59 -1.68 21.35 -10.50
N LEU A 60 -2.20 20.22 -10.03
CA LEU A 60 -1.52 19.31 -9.12
C LEU A 60 -0.27 18.71 -9.77
N THR A 61 -0.38 18.22 -11.00
CA THR A 61 0.77 17.71 -11.78
C THR A 61 1.83 18.79 -11.95
N GLY A 62 1.44 20.01 -12.35
CA GLY A 62 2.39 21.12 -12.48
C GLY A 62 2.98 21.61 -11.14
N ALA A 63 2.30 21.38 -10.01
CA ALA A 63 2.85 21.64 -8.69
C ALA A 63 3.88 20.57 -8.29
N HIS A 64 3.60 19.29 -8.58
CA HIS A 64 4.54 18.19 -8.34
C HIS A 64 5.80 18.32 -9.20
N GLU A 65 5.68 18.64 -10.48
CA GLU A 65 6.82 18.86 -11.37
C GLU A 65 7.76 19.94 -10.80
N ARG A 66 7.21 21.09 -10.40
CA ARG A 66 7.99 22.16 -9.76
C ARG A 66 8.64 21.72 -8.46
N ALA A 67 7.93 20.97 -7.61
CA ALA A 67 8.50 20.45 -6.37
C ALA A 67 9.68 19.48 -6.64
N PHE A 68 9.56 18.62 -7.66
CA PHE A 68 10.64 17.72 -8.05
C PHE A 68 11.83 18.46 -8.68
N GLU A 69 11.60 19.54 -9.42
CA GLU A 69 12.67 20.39 -9.92
C GLU A 69 13.43 21.08 -8.79
N THR A 70 12.73 21.64 -7.80
CA THR A 70 13.36 22.21 -6.61
C THR A 70 14.18 21.16 -5.86
N LEU A 71 13.61 19.98 -5.60
CA LEU A 71 14.33 18.88 -4.95
C LEU A 71 15.57 18.45 -5.74
N ARG A 72 15.49 18.43 -7.07
CA ARG A 72 16.63 18.11 -7.93
C ARG A 72 17.72 19.18 -7.80
N ALA A 73 17.36 20.46 -7.84
CA ALA A 73 18.30 21.57 -7.69
C ALA A 73 18.99 21.54 -6.32
N GLU A 74 18.24 21.40 -5.22
CA GLU A 74 18.79 21.27 -3.87
C GLU A 74 19.70 20.04 -3.74
N SER A 75 19.31 18.92 -4.36
CA SER A 75 20.14 17.71 -4.37
C SER A 75 21.47 17.92 -5.11
N GLU A 76 21.45 18.66 -6.22
CA GLU A 76 22.66 19.02 -6.97
C GLU A 76 23.58 19.96 -6.18
N GLU A 77 23.01 20.93 -5.46
CA GLU A 77 23.77 21.81 -4.54
C GLU A 77 24.44 21.01 -3.43
N ILE A 78 23.69 20.11 -2.76
CA ILE A 78 24.24 19.22 -1.73
C ILE A 78 25.36 18.35 -2.32
N ARG A 79 25.17 17.81 -3.52
CA ARG A 79 26.22 17.04 -4.20
C ARG A 79 27.46 17.90 -4.45
N ALA A 80 27.30 19.10 -4.98
CA ALA A 80 28.41 20.02 -5.22
C ALA A 80 29.18 20.38 -3.94
N LEU A 81 28.50 20.49 -2.80
CA LEU A 81 29.14 20.70 -1.49
C LEU A 81 29.88 19.45 -0.98
N LEU A 82 29.33 18.25 -1.22
CA LEU A 82 29.88 17.00 -0.71
C LEU A 82 31.02 16.43 -1.57
N GLU A 83 31.04 16.66 -2.88
CA GLU A 83 32.07 16.12 -3.78
C GLU A 83 33.50 16.51 -3.35
N PRO A 84 33.82 17.79 -3.05
CA PRO A 84 35.15 18.15 -2.58
C PRO A 84 35.55 17.46 -1.26
N ALA A 85 34.57 17.22 -0.38
CA ALA A 85 34.81 16.52 0.89
C ALA A 85 35.10 15.02 0.64
N ARG A 86 34.38 14.40 -0.30
CA ARG A 86 34.64 13.01 -0.73
C ARG A 86 36.02 12.86 -1.35
N ASP A 87 36.41 13.79 -2.21
CA ASP A 87 37.74 13.79 -2.82
C ASP A 87 38.85 13.86 -1.77
N LYS A 88 38.71 14.75 -0.78
CA LYS A 88 39.67 14.86 0.34
C LYS A 88 39.72 13.58 1.16
N LEU A 89 38.58 12.98 1.49
CA LEU A 89 38.51 11.71 2.21
C LEU A 89 39.17 10.57 1.42
N SER A 90 38.90 10.47 0.12
CA SER A 90 39.50 9.43 -0.72
C SER A 90 41.03 9.54 -0.76
N ARG A 91 41.56 10.78 -0.82
CA ARG A 91 43.00 11.04 -0.74
C ARG A 91 43.59 10.63 0.60
N LEU A 92 42.93 10.96 1.72
CA LEU A 92 43.38 10.56 3.06
C LEU A 92 43.42 9.05 3.23
N PHE A 93 42.39 8.33 2.77
CA PHE A 93 42.36 6.87 2.81
C PHE A 93 43.52 6.26 2.02
N ARG A 94 43.83 6.79 0.82
CA ARG A 94 44.99 6.34 0.03
C ARG A 94 46.31 6.56 0.77
N LEU A 95 46.50 7.72 1.40
CA LEU A 95 47.71 8.03 2.18
C LEU A 95 47.89 7.08 3.37
N LEU A 96 46.79 6.63 3.99
CA LEU A 96 46.80 5.66 5.08
C LEU A 96 46.92 4.20 4.59
N GLY A 97 47.07 3.96 3.28
CA GLY A 97 47.10 2.61 2.70
C GLY A 97 45.77 1.87 2.79
N MET A 98 44.66 2.58 3.03
CA MET A 98 43.32 2.02 3.16
C MET A 98 42.51 2.15 1.87
N LYS A 99 41.53 1.24 1.67
CA LYS A 99 40.56 1.33 0.57
C LYS A 99 39.41 2.26 0.96
N TYR A 100 39.15 3.27 0.15
CA TYR A 100 37.95 4.11 0.23
C TYR A 100 36.82 3.45 -0.56
N THR A 101 35.72 3.10 0.10
CA THR A 101 34.49 2.61 -0.56
C THR A 101 33.50 3.75 -0.69
N ASP A 102 33.28 4.19 -1.93
CA ASP A 102 32.23 5.16 -2.22
C ASP A 102 30.89 4.45 -2.44
N TYR A 103 29.87 4.90 -1.70
CA TYR A 103 28.50 4.40 -1.81
C TYR A 103 27.55 5.41 -2.45
N SER A 104 28.07 6.53 -2.96
CA SER A 104 27.29 7.64 -3.49
C SER A 104 26.39 7.26 -4.68
N GLY A 105 26.85 6.36 -5.55
CA GLY A 105 26.10 5.88 -6.71
C GLY A 105 25.19 4.69 -6.44
N MET A 106 25.09 4.21 -5.19
CA MET A 106 24.24 3.06 -4.85
C MET A 106 22.88 3.53 -4.32
N ASN A 107 21.81 2.82 -4.71
CA ASN A 107 20.53 3.00 -4.04
C ASN A 107 20.63 2.59 -2.56
N CYS A 108 19.68 3.04 -1.74
CA CYS A 108 19.71 2.83 -0.29
C CYS A 108 19.76 1.36 0.13
N MET A 109 19.08 0.48 -0.62
CA MET A 109 19.01 -0.96 -0.33
C MET A 109 20.32 -1.67 -0.67
N ASP A 110 20.93 -1.35 -1.81
CA ASP A 110 22.22 -1.89 -2.23
C ASP A 110 23.34 -1.42 -1.31
N ARG A 111 23.30 -0.15 -0.90
CA ARG A 111 24.22 0.40 0.10
C ARG A 111 24.11 -0.36 1.43
N ALA A 112 22.90 -0.59 1.92
CA ALA A 112 22.67 -1.35 3.15
C ALA A 112 23.17 -2.80 3.03
N ARG A 113 22.94 -3.46 1.89
CA ARG A 113 23.45 -4.80 1.61
C ARG A 113 24.97 -4.84 1.59
N ALA A 114 25.62 -3.90 0.92
CA ALA A 114 27.09 -3.82 0.83
C ALA A 114 27.72 -3.60 2.21
N MET A 115 27.17 -2.68 3.02
CA MET A 115 27.62 -2.45 4.40
C MET A 115 27.42 -3.68 5.29
N ALA A 116 26.28 -4.38 5.16
CA ALA A 116 26.03 -5.60 5.92
C ALA A 116 27.00 -6.72 5.53
N ALA A 117 27.30 -6.90 4.24
CA ALA A 117 28.26 -7.89 3.77
C ALA A 117 29.67 -7.59 4.29
N GLN A 118 30.11 -6.32 4.21
CA GLN A 118 31.41 -5.91 4.73
C GLN A 118 31.54 -6.14 6.24
N ARG A 119 30.50 -5.83 7.02
CA ARG A 119 30.49 -6.10 8.47
C ARG A 119 30.54 -7.59 8.79
N ARG A 120 29.83 -8.43 8.03
CA ARG A 120 29.89 -9.90 8.19
C ARG A 120 31.31 -10.41 7.96
N TYR A 121 31.95 -9.99 6.87
CA TYR A 121 33.33 -10.36 6.58
C TYR A 121 34.29 -9.92 7.68
N GLN A 122 34.16 -8.68 8.19
CA GLN A 122 34.97 -8.20 9.31
C GLN A 122 34.73 -8.99 10.59
N ASN A 123 33.48 -9.36 10.89
CA ASN A 123 33.15 -10.19 12.06
C ASN A 123 33.70 -11.61 11.93
N GLU A 124 33.70 -12.20 10.74
CA GLU A 124 34.28 -13.53 10.47
C GLU A 124 35.81 -13.52 10.63
N LEU A 125 36.47 -12.41 10.27
CA LEU A 125 37.90 -12.24 10.51
C LEU A 125 38.22 -12.00 11.99
N ALA A 126 37.36 -11.25 12.70
CA ALA A 126 37.57 -10.91 14.11
C ALA A 126 37.22 -12.07 15.07
N CYS A 127 36.28 -12.94 14.69
CA CYS A 127 35.83 -14.07 15.49
C CYS A 127 35.87 -15.35 14.64
N PRO A 128 36.70 -16.35 14.97
CA PRO A 128 36.72 -17.61 14.23
C PRO A 128 35.36 -18.32 14.34
N PRO A 129 34.95 -19.09 13.30
CA PRO A 129 33.66 -19.79 13.30
C PRO A 129 33.60 -20.78 14.46
N TRP A 130 32.62 -20.58 15.35
CA TRP A 130 32.40 -21.47 16.49
C TRP A 130 32.06 -22.89 15.99
N PRO A 131 32.59 -23.95 16.62
CA PRO A 131 32.33 -25.31 16.18
C PRO A 131 30.83 -25.62 16.24
N LYS A 132 30.28 -26.06 15.10
CA LYS A 132 28.86 -26.44 14.95
C LYS A 132 28.53 -27.53 15.98
N LYS A 133 27.82 -27.16 17.06
CA LYS A 133 27.30 -28.13 18.03
C LYS A 133 26.36 -29.08 17.30
N LYS A 134 26.73 -30.37 17.22
CA LYS A 134 25.90 -31.41 16.64
C LYS A 134 24.54 -31.40 17.35
N VAL A 135 23.48 -31.06 16.62
CA VAL A 135 22.10 -31.09 17.12
C VAL A 135 21.77 -32.55 17.45
N LYS A 136 21.77 -32.91 18.73
CA LYS A 136 21.27 -34.22 19.19
C LYS A 136 19.76 -34.24 18.92
N LYS A 137 19.31 -35.10 17.99
CA LYS A 137 17.89 -35.39 17.78
C LYS A 137 17.27 -35.78 19.13
N LYS A 138 16.30 -35.00 19.62
CA LYS A 138 15.48 -35.39 20.77
C LYS A 138 14.63 -36.59 20.37
N ARG A 139 14.76 -37.69 21.12
CA ARG A 139 13.96 -38.92 20.97
C ARG A 139 12.55 -38.62 21.52
N THR A 140 11.51 -38.88 20.73
CA THR A 140 10.11 -38.79 21.18
C THR A 140 9.81 -39.87 22.23
N PRO A 141 9.17 -39.54 23.37
CA PRO A 141 8.74 -40.55 24.34
C PRO A 141 7.59 -41.40 23.77
N LYS A 142 7.69 -42.72 23.88
CA LYS A 142 6.61 -43.66 23.54
C LYS A 142 5.52 -43.57 24.61
N THR A 143 4.32 -43.17 24.23
CA THR A 143 3.09 -43.35 25.00
C THR A 143 2.65 -44.81 24.88
N ALA A 144 2.60 -45.55 25.99
CA ALA A 144 2.01 -46.89 26.03
C ALA A 144 0.49 -46.77 26.30
N PRO A 145 -0.38 -47.53 25.61
CA PRO A 145 -1.81 -47.53 25.89
C PRO A 145 -2.12 -48.44 27.08
N ALA A 146 -2.97 -47.95 27.98
CA ALA A 146 -3.57 -48.74 29.05
C ALA A 146 -4.78 -49.51 28.53
N LYS A 147 -4.93 -50.78 28.95
CA LYS A 147 -6.22 -51.41 29.32
C LYS A 147 -6.00 -52.80 29.96
N THR A 148 -6.93 -53.09 30.85
CA THR A 148 -6.99 -54.05 31.96
C THR A 148 -7.58 -55.43 31.59
N ASP A 149 -7.20 -56.41 32.40
CA ASP A 149 -7.90 -57.64 32.87
C ASP A 149 -8.54 -58.64 31.89
N GLN A 150 -8.11 -59.91 32.00
CA GLN A 150 -9.00 -61.06 32.28
C GLN A 150 -8.24 -62.34 32.71
N GLU A 151 -8.57 -62.77 33.93
CA GLU A 151 -8.69 -64.11 34.53
C GLU A 151 -8.28 -65.41 33.81
N ALA A 152 -7.74 -66.30 34.68
CA ALA A 152 -8.05 -67.72 34.88
C ALA A 152 -7.56 -68.80 33.91
N GLY A 153 -6.89 -69.81 34.50
CA GLY A 153 -6.65 -71.12 33.89
C GLY A 153 -5.48 -71.87 34.53
N SER A 154 -5.71 -72.49 35.69
CA SER A 154 -4.81 -73.50 36.27
C SER A 154 -4.97 -74.84 35.55
N GLU A 155 -3.84 -75.53 35.32
CA GLU A 155 -3.60 -76.94 35.69
C GLU A 155 -2.13 -77.10 36.06
#